data_AF-A0A9P3FMP9-F1
#
_entry.id   AF-A0A9P3FMP9-F1
#
_cell.length_a   1.000
_cell.length_b   1.000
_cell.length_c   1.000
_cell.angle_alpha   90.00
_cell.angle_beta   90.00
_cell.angle_gamma   90.00
#
_symmetry.space_group_name_H-M   'P 1'
#
loop_
_entity.id
_entity.type
_entity.pdbx_description
1 polymer ?
#
loop_
_entity_poly.entity_id
_entity_poly.type
_entity_poly.pdbx_seq_one_letter_code
_entity_poly.pdbx_strand_id
1 'polypeptide(L)'
;MDDGKAKVVTGKIEAVEEHEVRLTSGEKLEADIIVTATGLKLQMLGGAEVRIDKTRKIEIGEQYMWRGTMLQSVPNLMLVIGYWNNSWTLGSDLAVKIFLKNVKEMERQKATSFVPFLTKEEESKLETKPLWNMSSTYLQNKTYPKASSTAPWTVKDNYMRDWFVMMFGDLRRGLRFERVS
;
A
#
# COMPACT_ATOMS: atom_id res chain seq x y z
N MET A 1 29.46 -10.36 16.41
CA MET A 1 30.71 -10.03 15.68
C MET A 1 31.91 -10.19 16.60
N ASP A 2 31.77 -9.90 17.89
CA ASP A 2 32.87 -9.90 18.86
C ASP A 2 33.49 -11.28 19.16
N ASP A 3 32.77 -12.38 18.92
CA ASP A 3 33.26 -13.74 19.21
C ASP A 3 33.91 -14.44 17.98
N GLY A 4 34.10 -13.74 16.86
CA GLY A 4 34.69 -14.28 15.63
C GLY A 4 33.81 -15.24 14.82
N LYS A 5 32.61 -15.58 15.29
CA LYS A 5 31.67 -16.53 14.66
C LYS A 5 30.85 -15.95 13.49
N ALA A 6 31.04 -14.67 13.16
CA ALA A 6 30.29 -14.00 12.10
C ALA A 6 31.20 -13.06 11.31
N LYS A 7 31.16 -13.18 9.99
CA LYS A 7 31.88 -12.30 9.04
C LYS A 7 30.83 -11.54 8.22
N VAL A 8 31.00 -10.23 8.07
CA VAL A 8 30.25 -9.43 7.09
C VAL A 8 31.14 -9.18 5.90
N VAL A 9 30.62 -9.47 4.72
CA VAL A 9 31.32 -9.29 3.44
C VAL A 9 30.49 -8.37 2.57
N THR A 10 31.11 -7.31 2.06
CA THR A 10 30.48 -6.36 1.14
C THR A 10 31.02 -6.62 -0.26
N GLY A 11 30.17 -7.09 -1.17
CA GLY A 11 30.56 -7.39 -2.54
C GLY A 11 29.34 -7.68 -3.42
N LYS A 12 29.59 -7.87 -4.72
CA LYS A 12 28.57 -8.34 -5.66
C LYS A 12 28.75 -9.83 -5.88
N ILE A 13 27.68 -10.59 -5.70
CA ILE A 13 27.67 -12.02 -6.01
C ILE A 13 27.74 -12.17 -7.54
N GLU A 14 28.69 -12.96 -8.01
CA GLU A 14 28.81 -13.37 -9.41
C GLU A 14 28.02 -14.66 -9.67
N ALA A 15 28.25 -15.68 -8.83
CA ALA A 15 27.60 -16.97 -8.96
C ALA A 15 27.46 -17.66 -7.59
N VAL A 16 26.47 -18.54 -7.49
CA VAL A 16 26.33 -19.51 -6.40
C VAL A 16 26.73 -20.87 -6.98
N GLU A 17 27.68 -21.54 -6.33
CA GLU A 17 28.20 -22.85 -6.72
C GLU A 17 27.89 -23.89 -5.64
N GLU A 18 28.32 -25.14 -5.84
CA GLU A 18 27.89 -26.28 -5.02
C GLU A 18 28.18 -26.11 -3.51
N HIS A 19 29.32 -25.50 -3.15
CA HIS A 19 29.75 -25.31 -1.77
C HIS A 19 30.20 -23.87 -1.45
N GLU A 20 29.99 -22.93 -2.38
CA GLU A 20 30.49 -21.57 -2.23
C GLU A 20 29.64 -20.52 -2.94
N VAL A 21 29.77 -19.27 -2.49
CA VAL A 21 29.31 -18.08 -3.19
C VAL A 21 30.53 -17.33 -3.71
N ARG A 22 30.66 -17.21 -5.04
CA ARG A 22 31.74 -16.43 -5.66
C ARG A 22 31.31 -14.98 -5.86
N LEU A 23 32.17 -14.06 -5.45
CA LEU A 23 32.03 -12.63 -5.70
C LEU A 23 32.68 -12.23 -7.02
N THR A 24 32.25 -11.11 -7.61
CA THR A 24 32.87 -10.55 -8.82
C THR A 24 34.33 -10.13 -8.62
N SER A 25 34.80 -10.04 -7.37
CA SER A 25 36.21 -9.83 -7.03
C SER A 25 37.08 -11.10 -7.17
N GLY A 26 36.45 -12.26 -7.36
CA GLY A 26 37.09 -13.58 -7.31
C GLY A 26 37.14 -14.22 -5.92
N GLU A 27 36.76 -13.50 -4.85
CA GLU A 27 36.65 -14.10 -3.50
C GLU A 27 35.56 -15.17 -3.48
N LYS A 28 35.88 -16.31 -2.84
CA LYS A 28 34.98 -17.45 -2.67
C LYS A 28 34.58 -17.55 -1.20
N LEU A 29 33.28 -17.59 -0.94
CA LEU A 29 32.71 -17.71 0.40
C LEU A 29 32.12 -19.10 0.57
N GLU A 30 32.79 -19.98 1.32
CA GLU A 30 32.27 -21.31 1.61
C GLU A 30 30.97 -21.23 2.40
N ALA A 31 29.99 -22.05 2.02
CA ALA A 31 28.70 -22.11 2.69
C ALA A 31 28.07 -23.49 2.51
N ASP A 32 27.71 -24.13 3.63
CA ASP A 32 26.88 -25.34 3.62
C ASP A 32 25.39 -25.03 3.43
N ILE A 33 24.96 -23.83 3.84
CA ILE A 33 23.56 -23.38 3.82
C ILE A 33 23.51 -21.93 3.36
N ILE A 34 22.61 -21.65 2.41
CA ILE A 34 22.32 -20.30 1.92
C ILE A 34 20.90 -19.91 2.33
N VAL A 35 20.76 -18.77 3.01
CA VAL A 35 19.48 -18.18 3.37
C VAL A 35 19.24 -16.92 2.54
N THR A 36 18.28 -16.97 1.61
CA THR A 36 17.96 -15.84 0.73
C THR A 36 17.05 -14.83 1.43
N ALA A 37 17.63 -14.00 2.30
CA ALA A 37 16.93 -12.88 2.95
C ALA A 37 16.79 -11.64 2.04
N THR A 38 16.46 -11.84 0.75
CA THR A 38 16.48 -10.81 -0.33
C THR A 38 15.25 -9.88 -0.35
N GLY A 39 14.43 -9.91 0.69
CA GLY A 39 13.24 -9.07 0.80
C GLY A 39 12.05 -9.54 -0.05
N LEU A 40 11.22 -8.59 -0.49
CA LEU A 40 9.91 -8.85 -1.11
C LEU A 40 9.78 -8.16 -2.47
N LYS A 41 8.96 -8.72 -3.36
CA LYS A 41 8.36 -8.01 -4.49
C LYS A 41 6.88 -7.80 -4.16
N LEU A 42 6.49 -6.58 -3.81
CA LEU A 42 5.09 -6.32 -3.46
C LEU A 42 4.24 -6.28 -4.73
N GLN A 43 3.09 -6.95 -4.67
CA GLN A 43 2.14 -7.02 -5.76
C GLN A 43 0.77 -6.61 -5.24
N MET A 44 0.25 -5.50 -5.75
CA MET A 44 -1.07 -5.02 -5.36
C MET A 44 -2.14 -6.02 -5.77
N LEU A 45 -3.12 -6.22 -4.89
CA LEU A 45 -4.26 -7.13 -5.13
C LEU A 45 -3.86 -8.56 -5.52
N GLY A 46 -2.65 -9.00 -5.15
CA GLY A 46 -2.16 -10.33 -5.54
C GLY A 46 -2.00 -10.50 -7.06
N GLY A 47 -2.01 -9.43 -7.86
CA GLY A 47 -1.88 -9.46 -9.32
C GLY A 47 -3.21 -9.58 -10.05
N ALA A 48 -4.33 -9.51 -9.33
CA ALA A 48 -5.66 -9.52 -9.94
C ALA A 48 -5.88 -8.27 -10.81
N GLU A 49 -6.51 -8.46 -11.97
CA GLU A 49 -6.98 -7.36 -12.81
C GLU A 49 -8.33 -6.84 -12.27
N VAL A 50 -8.41 -5.52 -12.06
CA VAL A 50 -9.66 -4.88 -11.60
C VAL A 50 -10.38 -4.26 -12.79
N ARG A 51 -11.68 -4.57 -12.91
CA ARG A 51 -12.57 -4.01 -13.93
C ARG A 51 -13.87 -3.52 -13.32
N ILE A 52 -14.36 -2.40 -13.80
CA ILE A 52 -15.72 -1.90 -13.53
C ILE A 52 -16.62 -2.32 -14.68
N ASP A 53 -17.80 -2.85 -14.37
CA ASP A 53 -18.81 -3.34 -15.32
C ASP A 53 -18.24 -4.29 -16.39
N LYS A 54 -17.22 -5.08 -16.02
CA LYS A 54 -16.46 -6.00 -16.89
C LYS A 54 -15.71 -5.35 -18.06
N THR A 55 -15.89 -4.06 -18.32
CA THR A 55 -15.40 -3.38 -19.52
C THR A 55 -14.22 -2.47 -19.22
N ARG A 56 -14.34 -1.64 -18.18
CA ARG A 56 -13.34 -0.61 -17.87
C ARG A 56 -12.27 -1.18 -16.95
N LYS A 57 -11.09 -1.45 -17.49
CA LYS A 57 -9.88 -1.78 -16.70
C LYS A 57 -9.46 -0.59 -15.85
N ILE A 58 -9.08 -0.87 -14.61
CA ILE A 58 -8.55 0.11 -13.67
C ILE A 58 -7.03 -0.05 -13.56
N GLU A 59 -6.31 0.99 -13.98
CA GLU A 59 -4.86 1.08 -13.77
C GLU A 59 -4.58 1.52 -12.33
N ILE A 60 -4.17 0.57 -11.49
CA ILE A 60 -4.00 0.75 -10.04
C ILE A 60 -3.00 1.88 -9.73
N GLY A 61 -1.89 1.94 -10.47
CA GLY A 61 -0.86 2.96 -10.30
C GLY A 61 -1.33 4.39 -10.60
N GLU A 62 -2.44 4.53 -11.34
CA GLU A 62 -3.03 5.82 -11.66
C GLU A 62 -4.10 6.27 -10.67
N GLN A 63 -4.55 5.38 -9.78
CA GLN A 63 -5.59 5.68 -8.80
C GLN A 63 -5.00 6.24 -7.50
N TYR A 64 -5.73 7.14 -6.85
CA TYR A 64 -5.40 7.63 -5.51
C TYR A 64 -5.97 6.75 -4.40
N MET A 65 -5.24 6.67 -3.29
CA MET A 65 -5.73 6.07 -2.06
C MET A 65 -6.61 7.05 -1.28
N TRP A 66 -7.83 6.64 -0.98
CA TRP A 66 -8.71 7.36 -0.06
C TRP A 66 -8.44 6.90 1.37
N ARG A 67 -7.93 7.84 2.18
CA ARG A 67 -7.50 7.69 3.58
C ARG A 67 -6.57 6.49 3.82
N GLY A 68 -5.86 6.04 2.78
CA GLY A 68 -5.02 4.85 2.83
C GLY A 68 -5.81 3.54 3.03
N THR A 69 -7.10 3.51 2.69
CA THR A 69 -7.99 2.36 2.96
C THR A 69 -8.81 1.88 1.76
N MET A 70 -9.06 2.75 0.78
CA MET A 70 -9.86 2.42 -0.41
C MET A 70 -9.18 2.97 -1.67
N LEU A 71 -9.46 2.35 -2.80
CA LEU A 71 -8.91 2.76 -4.10
C LEU A 71 -9.90 3.66 -4.86
N GLN A 72 -9.44 4.79 -5.37
CA GLN A 72 -10.22 5.65 -6.25
C GLN A 72 -10.84 4.86 -7.42
N SER A 73 -12.05 5.24 -7.81
CA SER A 73 -12.81 4.66 -8.93
C SER A 73 -13.28 3.21 -8.73
N VAL A 74 -12.96 2.56 -7.61
CA VAL A 74 -13.40 1.18 -7.34
C VAL A 74 -14.42 1.16 -6.20
N PRO A 75 -15.70 0.85 -6.49
CA PRO A 75 -16.75 0.83 -5.47
C PRO A 75 -16.56 -0.34 -4.52
N ASN A 76 -16.92 -0.13 -3.24
CA ASN A 76 -17.00 -1.17 -2.22
C ASN A 76 -15.71 -1.99 -2.02
N LEU A 77 -14.55 -1.50 -2.49
CA LEU A 77 -13.25 -2.15 -2.33
C LEU A 77 -12.48 -1.54 -1.16
N MET A 78 -12.06 -2.39 -0.23
CA MET A 78 -11.12 -2.05 0.84
C MET A 78 -9.74 -2.64 0.55
N LEU A 79 -8.70 -1.85 0.81
CA LEU A 79 -7.31 -2.27 0.88
C LEU A 79 -6.84 -2.18 2.34
N VAL A 80 -6.51 -3.33 2.92
CA VAL A 80 -5.98 -3.40 4.30
C VAL A 80 -4.48 -3.17 4.25
N ILE A 81 -4.08 -1.90 4.36
CA ILE A 81 -2.68 -1.49 4.43
C ILE A 81 -2.41 -0.95 5.84
N GLY A 82 -1.43 -1.50 6.55
CA GLY A 82 -1.05 -1.06 7.88
C GLY A 82 -0.25 0.24 7.89
N TYR A 83 0.28 0.59 9.06
CA TYR A 83 1.31 1.63 9.17
C TYR A 83 2.67 1.07 8.73
N TRP A 84 3.50 1.93 8.15
CA TRP A 84 4.90 1.61 7.86
C TRP A 84 5.84 2.01 9.02
N ASN A 85 5.45 3.01 9.81
CA ASN A 85 6.20 3.58 10.94
C ASN A 85 5.64 3.16 12.32
N ASN A 86 4.57 2.37 12.34
CA ASN A 86 3.88 1.89 13.53
C ASN A 86 3.42 0.45 13.30
N SER A 87 2.79 -0.16 14.30
CA SER A 87 2.24 -1.52 14.18
C SER A 87 1.31 -1.66 12.97
N TRP A 88 1.59 -2.67 12.15
CA TRP A 88 0.76 -3.01 10.98
C TRP A 88 -0.69 -3.29 11.39
N THR A 89 -0.87 -4.03 12.49
CA THR A 89 -2.18 -4.43 13.00
C THR A 89 -3.03 -3.22 13.38
N LEU A 90 -2.40 -2.16 13.92
CA LEU A 90 -3.09 -0.93 14.30
C LEU A 90 -3.69 -0.20 13.10
N GLY A 91 -2.92 -0.11 12.01
CA GLY A 91 -3.40 0.51 10.76
C GLY A 91 -4.45 -0.35 10.06
N SER A 92 -4.32 -1.67 10.18
CA SER A 92 -5.27 -2.64 9.62
C SER A 92 -6.63 -2.56 10.32
N ASP A 93 -6.65 -2.54 11.66
CA ASP A 93 -7.87 -2.38 12.46
C ASP A 93 -8.58 -1.05 12.13
N LEU A 94 -7.81 0.03 12.01
CA LEU A 94 -8.36 1.32 11.62
C LEU A 94 -8.97 1.30 10.22
N ALA A 95 -8.32 0.63 9.26
CA ALA A 95 -8.83 0.50 7.89
C ALA A 95 -10.20 -0.19 7.87
N VAL A 96 -10.33 -1.29 8.62
CA VAL A 96 -11.59 -2.04 8.75
C VAL A 96 -12.67 -1.18 9.39
N LYS A 97 -12.36 -0.47 10.48
CA LYS A 97 -13.34 0.40 11.17
C LYS A 97 -13.83 1.54 10.29
N ILE A 98 -12.94 2.19 9.53
CA ILE A 98 -13.30 3.23 8.56
C ILE A 98 -14.24 2.64 7.49
N PHE A 99 -13.89 1.49 6.92
CA PHE A 99 -14.70 0.85 5.90
C PHE A 99 -16.09 0.47 6.42
N LEU A 100 -16.18 -0.15 7.60
CA LEU A 100 -17.47 -0.50 8.21
C LEU A 100 -18.35 0.72 8.54
N LYS A 101 -17.75 1.86 8.91
CA LYS A 101 -18.51 3.11 9.05
C LYS A 101 -19.11 3.57 7.73
N ASN A 102 -18.37 3.45 6.63
CA ASN A 102 -18.89 3.78 5.29
C ASN A 102 -19.98 2.79 4.83
N VAL A 103 -19.87 1.50 5.17
CA VAL A 103 -20.94 0.50 4.91
C VAL A 103 -22.23 0.89 5.63
N LYS A 104 -22.15 1.23 6.93
CA LYS A 104 -23.32 1.69 7.70
C LYS A 104 -23.92 2.98 7.14
N GLU A 105 -23.07 3.88 6.65
CA GLU A 105 -23.52 5.12 6.01
C GLU A 105 -24.20 4.86 4.66
N MET A 106 -23.68 3.91 3.86
CA MET A 106 -24.30 3.45 2.62
C MET A 106 -25.71 2.87 2.90
N GLU A 107 -25.84 2.03 3.92
CA GLU A 107 -27.14 1.48 4.35
C GLU A 107 -28.11 2.58 4.79
N ARG A 108 -27.63 3.56 5.59
CA ARG A 108 -28.43 4.71 6.05
C ARG A 108 -28.96 5.54 4.88
N GLN A 109 -28.15 5.71 3.84
CA GLN A 109 -28.53 6.43 2.61
C GLN A 109 -29.36 5.59 1.64
N LYS A 110 -29.64 4.31 1.95
CA LYS A 110 -30.28 3.35 1.04
C LYS A 110 -29.55 3.22 -0.32
N ALA A 111 -28.24 3.44 -0.30
CA ALA A 111 -27.33 3.23 -1.42
C ALA A 111 -26.91 1.75 -1.50
N THR A 112 -26.38 1.33 -2.64
CA THR A 112 -25.82 -0.03 -2.84
C THR A 112 -24.32 0.00 -3.13
N SER A 113 -23.77 1.20 -3.33
CA SER A 113 -22.37 1.43 -3.63
C SER A 113 -21.87 2.70 -2.94
N PHE A 114 -20.62 2.65 -2.48
CA PHE A 114 -19.82 3.83 -2.19
C PHE A 114 -18.46 3.72 -2.86
N VAL A 115 -18.05 4.79 -3.53
CA VAL A 115 -16.81 4.84 -4.31
C VAL A 115 -16.03 6.09 -3.97
N PRO A 116 -14.70 6.01 -3.74
CA PRO A 116 -13.89 7.20 -3.68
C PRO A 116 -13.82 7.85 -5.06
N PHE A 117 -14.29 9.07 -5.15
CA PHE A 117 -14.44 9.80 -6.39
C PHE A 117 -13.65 11.10 -6.33
N LEU A 118 -12.85 11.34 -7.36
CA LEU A 118 -12.03 12.52 -7.54
C LEU A 118 -12.31 13.08 -8.93
N THR A 119 -12.71 14.34 -9.02
CA THR A 119 -12.84 15.04 -10.31
C THR A 119 -11.46 15.40 -10.86
N LYS A 120 -11.36 15.60 -12.18
CA LYS A 120 -10.11 16.07 -12.81
C LYS A 120 -9.62 17.42 -12.26
N GLU A 121 -10.55 18.30 -11.88
CA GLU A 121 -10.23 19.61 -11.31
C GLU A 121 -9.68 19.49 -9.88
N GLU A 122 -10.22 18.58 -9.07
CA GLU A 122 -9.68 18.30 -7.75
C GLU A 122 -8.32 17.62 -7.88
N GLU A 123 -8.16 16.67 -8.80
CA GLU A 123 -6.90 15.98 -9.06
C GLU A 123 -5.79 16.95 -9.45
N SER A 124 -6.05 17.95 -10.29
CA SER A 124 -5.04 18.93 -10.68
C SER A 124 -4.56 19.83 -9.54
N LYS A 125 -5.27 19.82 -8.40
CA LYS A 125 -4.90 20.56 -7.18
C LYS A 125 -4.14 19.66 -6.18
N LEU A 126 -4.06 18.35 -6.40
CA LEU A 126 -3.37 17.43 -5.52
C LEU A 126 -1.88 17.37 -5.83
N GLU A 127 -1.06 17.49 -4.80
CA GLU A 127 0.34 17.11 -4.86
C GLU A 127 0.44 15.58 -4.75
N THR A 128 0.95 14.92 -5.79
CA THR A 128 1.15 13.45 -5.78
C THR A 128 2.33 13.09 -4.88
N LYS A 129 2.12 12.11 -4.01
CA LYS A 129 3.15 11.51 -3.15
C LYS A 129 3.14 9.98 -3.27
N PRO A 130 4.29 9.33 -3.05
CA PRO A 130 4.36 7.88 -2.91
C PRO A 130 3.47 7.40 -1.76
N LEU A 131 2.96 6.17 -1.88
CA LEU A 131 2.15 5.51 -0.85
C LEU A 131 2.96 5.20 0.43
N TRP A 132 4.27 4.99 0.30
CA TRP A 132 5.18 4.74 1.41
C TRP A 132 6.37 5.67 1.34
N ASN A 133 6.76 6.25 2.48
CA ASN A 133 7.94 7.09 2.60
C ASN A 133 9.14 6.28 3.09
N MET A 134 9.64 5.36 2.26
CA MET A 134 10.77 4.49 2.60
C MET A 134 11.79 4.46 1.45
N SER A 135 13.07 4.29 1.80
CA SER A 135 14.17 4.18 0.82
C SER A 135 14.33 2.79 0.21
N SER A 136 13.56 1.80 0.68
CA SER A 136 13.66 0.43 0.19
C SER A 136 13.24 0.32 -1.28
N THR A 137 14.10 -0.29 -2.10
CA THR A 137 13.94 -0.36 -3.55
C THR A 137 12.67 -1.08 -4.00
N TYR A 138 12.18 -2.05 -3.22
CA TYR A 138 10.93 -2.77 -3.54
C TYR A 138 9.66 -1.92 -3.37
N LEU A 139 9.75 -0.76 -2.71
CA LEU A 139 8.65 0.20 -2.56
C LEU A 139 8.64 1.28 -3.67
N GLN A 140 9.67 1.31 -4.51
CA GLN A 140 9.79 2.28 -5.61
C GLN A 140 9.20 1.73 -6.92
N ASN A 141 7.91 1.38 -6.90
CA ASN A 141 7.20 0.88 -8.07
C ASN A 141 6.09 1.83 -8.51
N LYS A 142 6.05 2.14 -9.81
CA LYS A 142 4.98 2.95 -10.43
C LYS A 142 3.63 2.25 -10.45
N THR A 143 3.57 0.95 -10.16
CA THR A 143 2.32 0.18 -10.10
C THR A 143 1.52 0.40 -8.82
N TYR A 144 2.07 1.10 -7.82
CA TYR A 144 1.37 1.37 -6.57
C TYR A 144 0.43 2.57 -6.69
N PRO A 145 -0.73 2.54 -6.00
CA PRO A 145 -1.62 3.69 -5.93
C PRO A 145 -0.90 4.96 -5.49
N LYS A 146 -1.37 6.09 -6.01
CA LYS A 146 -0.92 7.42 -5.60
C LYS A 146 -1.49 7.79 -4.23
N ALA A 147 -0.80 8.67 -3.54
CA ALA A 147 -1.33 9.39 -2.40
C ALA A 147 -1.08 10.89 -2.56
N SER A 148 -1.57 11.67 -1.61
CA SER A 148 -1.39 13.12 -1.54
C SER A 148 -1.17 13.56 -0.09
N SER A 149 -0.72 14.80 0.08
CA SER A 149 -0.69 15.52 1.35
C SER A 149 -2.08 16.04 1.77
N THR A 150 -3.05 16.04 0.86
CA THR A 150 -4.38 16.65 1.09
C THR A 150 -5.46 15.61 1.36
N ALA A 151 -6.13 15.71 2.52
CA ALA A 151 -7.24 14.84 2.86
C ALA A 151 -8.43 15.00 1.89
N PRO A 152 -9.14 13.92 1.53
CA PRO A 152 -9.02 12.57 2.08
C PRO A 152 -7.98 11.68 1.37
N TRP A 153 -7.22 12.19 0.40
CA TRP A 153 -6.31 11.41 -0.46
C TRP A 153 -4.96 11.13 0.19
N THR A 154 -4.94 10.95 1.51
CA THR A 154 -3.73 10.81 2.32
C THR A 154 -3.47 9.35 2.70
N VAL A 155 -2.23 9.05 3.05
CA VAL A 155 -1.86 7.78 3.70
C VAL A 155 -2.08 7.86 5.21
N LYS A 156 -2.12 6.70 5.86
CA LYS A 156 -2.08 6.61 7.32
C LYS A 156 -0.64 6.78 7.80
N ASP A 157 -0.41 7.69 8.75
CA ASP A 157 0.91 8.03 9.27
C ASP A 157 0.98 8.13 10.80
N ASN A 158 -0.12 8.51 11.45
CA ASN A 158 -0.20 8.83 12.85
C ASN A 158 -1.51 8.29 13.42
N TYR A 159 -1.38 7.26 14.25
CA TYR A 159 -2.54 6.57 14.80
C TYR A 159 -3.51 7.49 15.54
N MET A 160 -3.03 8.40 16.38
CA MET A 160 -3.90 9.27 17.16
C MET A 160 -4.73 10.20 16.26
N ARG A 161 -4.09 10.79 15.24
CA ARG A 161 -4.76 11.64 14.26
C ARG A 161 -5.76 10.84 13.42
N ASP A 162 -5.35 9.68 12.91
CA ASP A 162 -6.20 8.86 12.05
C ASP A 162 -7.38 8.27 12.84
N TRP A 163 -7.16 7.89 14.10
CA TRP A 163 -8.20 7.47 15.03
C TRP A 163 -9.19 8.59 15.32
N PHE A 164 -8.70 9.82 15.57
CA PHE A 164 -9.57 10.98 15.78
C PHE A 164 -10.43 11.26 14.55
N VAL A 165 -9.83 11.23 13.35
CA VAL A 165 -10.55 11.37 12.08
C VAL A 165 -11.55 10.25 11.86
N MET A 166 -11.20 9.00 12.17
CA MET A 166 -12.14 7.87 12.12
C MET A 166 -13.31 8.10 13.08
N MET A 167 -13.06 8.57 14.29
CA MET A 167 -14.08 8.74 15.33
C MET A 167 -15.02 9.92 15.05
N PHE A 168 -14.47 11.08 14.69
CA PHE A 168 -15.17 12.36 14.67
C PHE A 168 -15.15 13.08 13.31
N GLY A 169 -14.34 12.63 12.37
CA GLY A 169 -14.21 13.25 11.05
C GLY A 169 -15.35 12.90 10.09
N ASP A 170 -15.60 13.78 9.12
CA ASP A 170 -16.53 13.47 8.03
C ASP A 170 -15.88 12.49 7.04
N LEU A 171 -16.36 11.25 7.06
CA LEU A 171 -15.94 10.19 6.15
C LEU A 171 -16.65 10.25 4.80
N ARG A 172 -17.66 11.10 4.61
CA ARG A 172 -18.35 11.25 3.31
C ARG A 172 -17.55 12.08 2.32
N ARG A 173 -16.60 12.89 2.79
CA ARG A 173 -15.76 13.74 1.93
C ARG A 173 -14.96 12.86 0.95
N GLY A 174 -15.10 13.15 -0.34
CA GLY A 174 -14.45 12.40 -1.42
C GLY A 174 -15.02 11.01 -1.66
N LEU A 175 -16.16 10.66 -1.03
CA LEU A 175 -16.94 9.49 -1.38
C LEU A 175 -18.21 9.91 -2.11
N ARG A 176 -18.58 9.11 -3.10
CA ARG A 176 -19.90 9.18 -3.72
C ARG A 176 -20.67 7.93 -3.35
N PHE A 177 -21.87 8.13 -2.81
CA PHE A 177 -22.82 7.06 -2.53
C PHE A 177 -23.82 6.99 -3.67
N GLU A 178 -24.00 5.80 -4.23
CA GLU A 178 -24.85 5.58 -5.40
C GLU A 178 -25.75 4.37 -5.17
N ARG A 179 -26.95 4.42 -5.74
CA ARG A 179 -27.83 3.26 -5.84
C ARG A 179 -27.73 2.71 -7.25
N VAL A 180 -26.97 1.63 -7.39
CA VAL A 180 -26.88 0.83 -8.61
C VAL A 180 -27.90 -0.30 -8.50
N SER A 181 -28.75 -0.41 -9.52
CA SER A 181 -29.83 -1.41 -9.65
C SER A 181 -29.31 -2.78 -10.05
#